data_AF-A0A7J8Q9L9-F1
#
_entry.id   AF-A0A7J8Q9L9-F1
#
_cell.length_a   1.000
_cell.length_b   1.000
_cell.length_c   1.000
_cell.angle_alpha   90.00
_cell.angle_beta   90.00
_cell.angle_gamma   90.00
#
_symmetry.space_group_name_H-M   'P 1'
#
loop_
_entity.id
_entity.type
_entity.pdbx_description
1 polymer ?
#
loop_
_entity_poly.entity_id
_entity_poly.type
_entity_poly.pdbx_seq_one_letter_code
_entity_poly.pdbx_strand_id
1 'polypeptide(L)' 'MSWIHLPRLPGHMYKGKFLWEIGGMVGKVAKLDFNNSNKARGIFARMAIYVNLDKPLVS' A
#
# COMPACT_ATOMS: atom_id res chain seq x y z
N MET A 1 -11.73 0.84 -7.68
CA MET A 1 -10.36 1.22 -7.24
C MET A 1 -10.45 1.59 -5.77
N SER A 2 -9.58 1.03 -4.93
CA SER A 2 -9.65 1.21 -3.48
C SER A 2 -8.30 1.64 -2.92
N TRP A 3 -8.31 2.41 -1.83
CA TRP A 3 -7.11 2.84 -1.11
C TRP A 3 -6.86 1.91 0.07
N ILE A 4 -5.67 1.33 0.11
CA ILE A 4 -5.22 0.55 1.27
C ILE A 4 -4.11 1.29 2.00
N HIS A 5 -4.17 1.23 3.33
CA HIS A 5 -3.18 1.80 4.22
C HIS A 5 -2.39 0.65 4.84
N LEU A 6 -1.05 0.73 4.79
CA LEU A 6 -0.18 -0.24 5.45
C LEU A 6 0.42 0.37 6.72
N PRO A 7 -0.24 0.16 7.89
CA PRO A 7 0.30 0.65 9.15
C PRO A 7 1.53 -0.16 9.57
N ARG A 8 2.48 0.52 10.22
CA ARG A 8 3.59 -0.11 10.96
C ARG A 8 4.53 -1.00 10.12
N LEU A 9 4.80 -0.67 8.87
CA LEU A 9 5.91 -1.30 8.17
C LEU A 9 7.24 -0.92 8.85
N PRO A 10 8.22 -1.82 8.96
CA PRO A 10 9.58 -1.44 9.27
C PRO A 10 10.09 -0.38 8.28
N GLY A 11 10.83 0.62 8.77
CA GLY A 11 11.31 1.76 7.95
C GLY A 11 12.00 1.34 6.65
N HIS A 12 12.77 0.24 6.69
CA HIS A 12 13.49 -0.28 5.52
C HIS A 12 12.59 -0.89 4.43
N MET A 13 11.34 -1.22 4.76
CA MET A 13 10.35 -1.81 3.86
C MET A 13 9.50 -0.76 3.14
N TYR A 14 9.60 0.52 3.52
CA TYR A 14 8.93 1.63 2.82
C TYR A 14 9.60 2.01 1.48
N LYS A 15 10.27 1.05 0.83
CA LYS A 15 10.79 1.22 -0.52
C LYS A 15 9.68 0.93 -1.53
N GLY A 16 9.60 1.73 -2.59
CA GLY A 16 8.56 1.57 -3.60
C GLY A 16 8.47 0.17 -4.20
N LYS A 17 9.60 -0.51 -4.40
CA LYS A 17 9.61 -1.89 -4.90
C LYS A 17 8.87 -2.87 -3.96
N PHE A 18 9.14 -2.82 -2.66
CA PHE A 18 8.48 -3.69 -1.68
C PHE A 18 6.98 -3.43 -1.62
N LEU A 19 6.57 -2.16 -1.61
CA LEU A 19 5.16 -1.79 -1.56
C LEU A 19 4.42 -2.16 -2.86
N TRP A 20 5.09 -2.09 -4.01
CA TRP A 20 4.54 -2.53 -5.27
C TRP A 20 4.29 -4.04 -5.29
N GLU A 21 5.25 -4.83 -4.79
CA GLU A 21 5.10 -6.28 -4.66
C GLU A 21 3.96 -6.66 -3.70
N ILE A 22 3.88 -6.02 -2.52
CA ILE A 22 2.78 -6.22 -1.57
C ILE A 22 1.44 -5.87 -2.20
N GLY A 23 1.35 -4.69 -2.83
CA GLY A 23 0.13 -4.27 -3.51
C GLY A 23 -0.28 -5.23 -4.61
N GLY A 24 0.69 -5.73 -5.38
CA GLY A 24 0.50 -6.71 -6.45
C GLY A 24 -0.09 -8.04 -5.99
N MET A 25 0.18 -8.45 -4.74
CA MET A 25 -0.44 -9.64 -4.14
C MET A 25 -1.94 -9.43 -3.85
N VAL A 26 -2.36 -8.19 -3.56
CA VAL A 26 -3.76 -7.85 -3.28
C VAL A 26 -4.52 -7.55 -4.57
N GLY A 27 -3.88 -6.90 -5.54
CA GLY A 27 -4.46 -6.54 -6.82
C GLY A 27 -3.53 -5.69 -7.68
N LYS A 28 -4.00 -5.26 -8.86
CA LYS A 28 -3.18 -4.39 -9.72
C LYS A 28 -2.97 -3.04 -9.03
N VAL A 29 -1.70 -2.70 -8.74
CA VAL A 29 -1.35 -1.39 -8.16
C VAL A 29 -1.52 -0.30 -9.21
N ALA A 30 -2.24 0.75 -8.83
CA ALA A 30 -2.52 1.91 -9.66
C ALA A 30 -1.67 3.12 -9.26
N LYS A 31 -1.45 3.30 -7.95
CA LYS A 31 -0.68 4.41 -7.39
C LYS A 31 -0.07 4.04 -6.04
N LEU A 32 1.16 4.48 -5.80
CA LEU A 32 1.77 4.51 -4.47
C LEU A 32 1.79 5.95 -3.97
N ASP A 33 1.39 6.16 -2.72
CA ASP A 33 1.42 7.46 -2.04
C ASP A 33 2.24 7.34 -0.75
N PHE A 34 3.27 8.18 -0.66
CA PHE A 34 4.23 8.18 0.44
C PHE A 34 4.11 9.49 1.19
N ASN A 35 3.64 9.44 2.43
CA ASN A 35 3.78 10.59 3.31
C ASN A 35 5.10 10.45 4.07
N ASN A 36 6.15 11.11 3.56
CA ASN A 36 7.39 11.31 4.32
C ASN A 36 7.12 12.39 5.38
N SER A 37 6.42 12.02 6.46
CA SER A 37 6.25 12.96 7.57
C SER A 37 7.63 13.25 8.14
N ASN A 38 8.05 14.51 8.03
CA ASN A 38 9.38 14.96 8.38
C ASN A 38 9.74 14.50 9.81
N LYS A 39 10.55 13.45 9.89
CA LYS A 39 11.35 12.93 11.02
C LYS A 39 10.63 12.54 12.33
N ALA A 40 9.35 12.82 12.55
CA ALA A 40 8.74 12.67 13.88
C ALA A 40 7.59 11.64 14.01
N ARG A 41 6.88 11.27 12.93
CA ARG A 41 5.60 10.54 13.06
C ARG A 41 5.48 9.22 12.27
N GLY A 42 6.60 8.68 11.81
CA GLY A 42 6.63 7.44 11.04
C GLY A 42 6.33 7.68 9.55
N ILE A 43 6.86 6.79 8.72
CA ILE A 43 6.57 6.76 7.29
C ILE A 43 5.20 6.12 7.14
N PHE A 44 4.31 6.73 6.36
CA PHE A 44 3.04 6.12 5.98
C PHE A 44 3.05 5.85 4.48
N ALA A 45 2.67 4.63 4.11
CA ALA A 45 2.40 4.28 2.72
C ALA A 45 0.93 3.99 2.55
N ARG A 46 0.32 4.68 1.60
CA ARG A 46 -0.96 4.32 1.04
C ARG A 46 -0.73 3.84 -0.37
N MET A 47 -1.60 2.97 -0.85
CA MET A 47 -1.61 2.62 -2.26
C MET A 47 -3.02 2.47 -2.76
N ALA A 48 -3.23 2.90 -3.99
CA ALA A 48 -4.47 2.65 -4.71
C ALA A 48 -4.30 1.37 -5.52
N ILE A 49 -5.23 0.44 -5.34
CA ILE A 49 -5.26 -0.84 -6.03
C ILE A 49 -6.59 -1.02 -6.78
N TYR A 50 -6.54 -1.74 -7.89
CA TYR A 50 -7.73 -2.27 -8.53
C TYR A 50 -8.17 -3.53 -7.81
N VAL A 51 -9.42 -3.52 -7.39
CA VAL A 51 -10.08 -4.61 -6.67
C VAL A 51 -11.20 -5.12 -7.55
N ASN A 52 -11.29 -6.43 -7.74
CA ASN A 52 -12.41 -7.06 -8.42
C ASN A 52 -13.58 -7.19 -7.43
N LEU A 53 -14.71 -6.57 -7.75
CA LEU A 53 -15.91 -6.57 -6.89
C LEU A 53 -16.85 -7.74 -7.20
N ASP A 54 -16.63 -8.45 -8.31
CA ASP A 54 -17.38 -9.66 -8.66
C ASP A 54 -16.95 -10.87 -7.82
N LYS A 55 -15.86 -10.72 -7.05
CA LYS A 55 -15.34 -11.73 -6.12
C LYS A 55 -15.38 -11.20 -4.70
N PRO A 56 -15.77 -12.02 -3.71
CA PRO A 56 -15.66 -11.63 -2.31
C PRO A 56 -14.19 -11.36 -1.96
N LEU A 57 -13.96 -10.30 -1.18
CA LEU A 57 -12.61 -9.83 -0.81
C LEU A 57 -11.91 -10.76 0.19
N VAL A 58 -12.71 -11.46 0.97
CA VAL A 58 -12.32 -12.47 1.95
C VAL A 58 -13.40 -13.54 1.93
N SER A 59 -12.95 -14.81 1.97
CA SER A 59 -13.83 -15.98 2.04
C SER A 59 -14.09 -16.41 3.47
#